data_AF-A0A9D3SYG2-F1
#
_entry.id   AF-A0A9D3SYG2-F1
#
_cell.length_a   1.000
_cell.length_b   1.000
_cell.length_c   1.000
_cell.angle_alpha   90.00
_cell.angle_beta   90.00
_cell.angle_gamma   90.00
#
_symmetry.space_group_name_H-M   'P 1'
#
loop_
_entity.id
_entity.type
_entity.pdbx_description
1 polymer ?
#
loop_
_entity_poly.entity_id
_entity_poly.type
_entity_poly.pdbx_seq_one_letter_code
_entity_poly.pdbx_strand_id
1 'polypeptide(L)'
;MASMLMHTIRSCPVNTSRAVQFAARSLTTSAHLQAQAAQSKSKKTLGKPGVRNIVLVEGVRTPFLMSGTTYSDLMPHDLARAALQGLLNRTGLSKDAVDYIVYGTVIQEVKTSNVAREAALGAGFSDKIPAHTVTMACISSNQAMTTAVGLIASGQCDAVVAGGVEFMSDVPIRHSRKMRKTMLSLNKAKTMGQRLALLGSIRLSHLSPELPAVAEFSTSETMGHSADRLAAAFGVTRQEQDEFALRSHSLAKKAQDEGLLSDVISFKVPGKDTVSKDNGIRPSSWNRWPN
;
A
#
# COMPACT_ATOMS: atom_id res chain seq x y z
N MET A 1 -26.63 56.76 -35.06
CA MET A 1 -26.38 56.71 -36.52
C MET A 1 -26.35 55.25 -36.91
N ALA A 2 -27.52 54.66 -37.17
CA ALA A 2 -28.15 54.50 -38.49
C ALA A 2 -27.91 53.04 -38.94
N SER A 3 -28.81 52.28 -39.53
CA SER A 3 -30.25 52.32 -39.78
C SER A 3 -30.55 50.96 -40.44
N MET A 4 -31.69 50.36 -40.09
CA MET A 4 -32.55 49.51 -40.93
C MET A 4 -31.95 48.56 -41.98
N LEU A 5 -32.34 47.28 -41.90
CA LEU A 5 -32.84 46.56 -43.06
C LEU A 5 -33.87 45.49 -42.62
N MET A 6 -35.14 45.85 -42.78
CA MET A 6 -36.31 44.96 -42.78
C MET A 6 -36.57 44.48 -44.20
N HIS A 7 -36.94 43.20 -44.37
CA HIS A 7 -37.99 42.63 -45.24
C HIS A 7 -37.66 41.12 -45.37
N THR A 8 -38.56 40.15 -45.24
CA THR A 8 -39.92 40.10 -45.80
C THR A 8 -40.72 38.99 -45.11
N ILE A 9 -41.96 39.27 -44.74
CA ILE A 9 -42.97 38.31 -44.28
C ILE A 9 -43.84 37.91 -45.48
N ARG A 10 -44.16 36.61 -45.61
CA ARG A 10 -45.29 36.03 -46.35
C ARG A 10 -45.76 34.82 -45.51
N SER A 11 -47.02 34.48 -45.30
CA SER A 11 -48.36 35.08 -45.43
C SER A 11 -49.32 34.06 -44.77
N CYS A 12 -50.29 34.51 -43.96
CA CYS A 12 -51.33 33.67 -43.33
C CYS A 12 -52.40 33.16 -44.34
N PRO A 13 -53.28 32.21 -43.96
CA PRO A 13 -54.59 32.58 -43.38
C PRO A 13 -55.00 31.73 -42.15
N VAL A 14 -55.44 32.31 -41.02
CA VAL A 14 -56.81 32.73 -40.63
C VAL A 14 -57.81 31.55 -40.57
N ASN A 15 -58.26 31.13 -39.39
CA ASN A 15 -59.43 31.74 -38.73
C ASN A 15 -59.73 31.13 -37.34
N THR A 16 -59.97 32.03 -36.41
CA THR A 16 -60.49 31.84 -35.06
C THR A 16 -61.98 31.52 -35.05
N SER A 17 -62.43 30.63 -34.16
CA SER A 17 -63.80 30.69 -33.65
C SER A 17 -63.82 30.57 -32.13
N ARG A 18 -64.10 31.72 -31.53
CA ARG A 18 -64.96 31.97 -30.36
C ARG A 18 -64.62 31.34 -29.00
N ALA A 19 -64.32 32.29 -28.11
CA ALA A 19 -64.99 32.49 -26.81
C ALA A 19 -64.78 31.43 -25.74
N VAL A 20 -63.88 31.72 -24.81
CA VAL A 20 -63.87 31.08 -23.49
C VAL A 20 -64.35 32.10 -22.46
N GLN A 21 -65.61 31.95 -22.07
CA GLN A 21 -66.17 32.45 -20.83
C GLN A 21 -65.54 31.69 -19.64
N PHE A 22 -65.28 32.43 -18.58
CA PHE A 22 -64.90 31.95 -17.25
C PHE A 22 -65.80 30.81 -16.74
N ALA A 23 -65.19 29.71 -16.29
CA ALA A 23 -65.73 28.86 -15.24
C ALA A 23 -64.58 28.14 -14.53
N ALA A 24 -64.41 28.46 -13.25
CA ALA A 24 -63.44 27.82 -12.37
C ALA A 24 -63.72 26.32 -12.23
N ARG A 25 -62.69 25.49 -12.43
CA ARG A 25 -62.61 24.15 -11.84
C ARG A 25 -61.18 23.91 -11.36
N SER A 26 -61.04 23.83 -10.05
CA SER A 26 -59.86 23.32 -9.36
C SER A 26 -59.57 21.90 -9.84
N LEU A 27 -58.40 21.68 -10.42
CA LEU A 27 -57.83 20.34 -10.62
C LEU A 27 -56.35 20.41 -10.23
N THR A 28 -56.08 19.97 -9.01
CA THR A 28 -54.79 19.52 -8.52
C THR A 28 -54.25 18.45 -9.46
N THR A 29 -53.26 18.79 -10.28
CA THR A 29 -52.44 17.78 -10.98
C THR A 29 -51.18 17.56 -10.17
N SER A 30 -51.22 16.56 -9.29
CA SER A 30 -50.04 15.92 -8.75
C SER A 30 -49.23 15.35 -9.92
N ALA A 31 -48.26 16.10 -10.42
CA ALA A 31 -47.26 15.56 -11.32
C ALA A 31 -46.43 14.56 -10.52
N HIS A 32 -46.87 13.30 -10.53
CA HIS A 32 -46.03 12.16 -10.17
C HIS A 32 -44.83 12.16 -11.11
N LEU A 33 -43.75 12.83 -10.71
CA LEU A 33 -42.41 12.41 -11.09
C LEU A 33 -42.22 11.03 -10.47
N GLN A 34 -42.67 10.00 -11.19
CA GLN A 34 -42.17 8.66 -10.98
C GLN A 34 -40.68 8.73 -11.28
N ALA A 35 -39.86 8.85 -10.22
CA ALA A 35 -38.46 8.50 -10.28
C ALA A 35 -38.42 7.08 -10.85
N GLN A 36 -38.03 6.96 -12.13
CA GLN A 36 -37.78 5.68 -12.73
C GLN A 36 -36.67 5.05 -11.87
N ALA A 37 -37.04 4.04 -11.09
CA ALA A 37 -36.07 3.22 -10.38
C ALA A 37 -35.06 2.74 -11.43
N ALA A 38 -33.82 3.20 -11.33
CA ALA A 38 -32.76 2.76 -12.22
C ALA A 38 -32.70 1.24 -12.13
N GLN A 39 -33.12 0.54 -13.20
CA GLN A 39 -33.00 -0.91 -13.29
C GLN A 39 -31.52 -1.26 -13.11
N SER A 40 -31.21 -1.87 -11.97
CA SER A 40 -29.88 -2.43 -11.70
C SER A 40 -29.56 -3.43 -12.80
N LYS A 41 -28.66 -3.06 -13.72
CA LYS A 41 -28.19 -3.97 -14.76
C LYS A 41 -27.52 -5.16 -14.08
N SER A 42 -28.02 -6.37 -14.34
CA SER A 42 -27.40 -7.61 -13.88
C SER A 42 -25.94 -7.65 -14.32
N LYS A 43 -25.03 -7.84 -13.37
CA LYS A 43 -23.59 -7.88 -13.63
C LYS A 43 -23.21 -9.25 -14.16
N LYS A 44 -22.25 -9.32 -15.08
CA LYS A 44 -21.61 -10.59 -15.45
C LYS A 44 -20.73 -11.05 -14.28
N THR A 45 -20.92 -12.28 -13.79
CA THR A 45 -20.34 -12.75 -12.52
C THR A 45 -19.44 -13.99 -12.64
N LEU A 46 -19.29 -14.58 -13.82
CA LEU A 46 -18.59 -15.85 -13.98
C LEU A 46 -17.06 -15.68 -14.09
N GLY A 47 -16.33 -16.59 -13.46
CA GLY A 47 -14.88 -16.77 -13.63
C GLY A 47 -14.53 -17.39 -14.99
N LYS A 48 -13.23 -17.37 -15.33
CA LYS A 48 -12.76 -17.91 -16.62
C LYS A 48 -12.83 -19.45 -16.62
N PRO A 49 -13.46 -20.09 -17.63
CA PRO A 49 -13.41 -21.54 -17.77
C PRO A 49 -12.01 -22.00 -18.21
N GLY A 50 -11.62 -23.23 -17.86
CA GLY A 50 -10.37 -23.85 -18.30
C GLY A 50 -9.11 -23.41 -17.55
N VAL A 51 -9.23 -22.55 -16.52
CA VAL A 51 -8.13 -22.16 -15.61
C VAL A 51 -8.53 -22.56 -14.20
N ARG A 52 -7.58 -23.06 -13.40
CA ARG A 52 -7.84 -23.42 -11.99
C ARG A 52 -8.29 -22.17 -11.23
N ASN A 53 -9.35 -22.31 -10.43
CA ASN A 53 -9.76 -21.24 -9.54
C ASN A 53 -8.77 -21.14 -8.37
N ILE A 54 -8.27 -19.93 -8.12
CA ILE A 54 -7.33 -19.63 -7.05
C ILE A 54 -8.05 -18.75 -6.04
N VAL A 55 -7.99 -19.12 -4.76
CA VAL A 55 -8.73 -18.45 -3.69
C VAL A 55 -7.80 -18.06 -2.56
N LEU A 56 -8.16 -16.98 -1.85
CA LEU A 56 -7.56 -16.63 -0.58
C LEU A 56 -8.28 -17.39 0.52
N VAL A 57 -7.56 -18.24 1.25
CA VAL A 57 -8.12 -18.98 2.39
C VAL A 57 -8.23 -18.07 3.61
N GLU A 58 -7.15 -17.37 3.95
CA GLU A 58 -7.08 -16.47 5.10
C GLU A 58 -5.96 -15.43 4.91
N GLY A 59 -6.11 -14.26 5.53
CA GLY A 59 -5.13 -13.19 5.55
C GLY A 59 -4.88 -12.66 6.97
N VAL A 60 -3.62 -12.36 7.28
CA VAL A 60 -3.22 -11.77 8.56
C VAL A 60 -2.15 -10.69 8.36
N ARG A 61 -2.05 -9.77 9.31
CA ARG A 61 -0.94 -8.83 9.43
C ARG A 61 -0.65 -8.51 10.90
N THR A 62 0.59 -8.16 11.18
CA THR A 62 0.92 -7.50 12.45
C THR A 62 0.32 -6.09 12.48
N PRO A 63 0.13 -5.50 13.67
CA PRO A 63 -0.25 -4.09 13.79
C PRO A 63 0.75 -3.20 13.06
N PHE A 64 0.25 -2.27 12.26
CA PHE A 64 1.06 -1.28 11.57
C PHE A 64 1.40 -0.15 12.54
N LEU A 65 2.66 -0.16 12.95
CA LEU A 65 3.21 0.81 13.91
C LEU A 65 4.09 1.84 13.20
N MET A 66 4.02 3.08 13.67
CA MET A 66 4.94 4.14 13.30
C MET A 66 6.38 3.71 13.59
N SER A 67 7.27 3.96 12.64
CA SER A 67 8.69 3.64 12.74
C SER A 67 9.31 4.32 13.97
N GLY A 68 10.25 3.64 14.63
CA GLY A 68 10.87 4.13 15.87
C GLY A 68 10.01 4.00 17.13
N THR A 69 8.86 3.32 17.07
CA THR A 69 8.01 3.03 18.23
C THR A 69 8.27 1.62 18.80
N THR A 70 7.23 0.82 19.03
CA THR A 70 7.34 -0.44 19.78
C THR A 70 8.23 -1.47 19.10
N TYR A 71 8.29 -1.50 17.75
CA TYR A 71 9.12 -2.47 17.01
C TYR A 71 10.60 -2.10 16.89
N SER A 72 11.06 -0.98 17.46
CA SER A 72 12.41 -0.43 17.25
C SER A 72 13.56 -1.42 17.41
N ASP A 73 13.42 -2.40 18.31
CA ASP A 73 14.51 -3.30 18.72
C ASP A 73 14.41 -4.69 18.05
N LEU A 74 13.64 -4.77 16.94
CA LEU A 74 13.45 -5.96 16.13
C LEU A 74 14.19 -5.85 14.79
N MET A 75 14.30 -6.96 14.07
CA MET A 75 14.69 -7.00 12.66
C MET A 75 13.46 -7.25 11.77
N PRO A 76 13.51 -6.92 10.45
CA PRO A 76 12.40 -7.17 9.54
C PRO A 76 11.94 -8.62 9.52
N HIS A 77 12.87 -9.59 9.57
CA HIS A 77 12.51 -11.01 9.58
C HIS A 77 11.74 -11.42 10.85
N ASP A 78 11.87 -10.71 11.98
CA ASP A 78 11.12 -10.99 13.20
C ASP A 78 9.63 -10.64 13.03
N LEU A 79 9.34 -9.53 12.35
CA LEU A 79 7.97 -9.13 12.03
C LEU A 79 7.34 -10.08 11.00
N ALA A 80 8.10 -10.49 9.98
CA ALA A 80 7.66 -11.50 9.04
C ALA A 80 7.36 -12.83 9.74
N ARG A 81 8.24 -13.27 10.66
CA ARG A 81 8.04 -14.45 11.49
C ARG A 81 6.76 -14.34 12.30
N ALA A 82 6.51 -13.21 12.94
CA ALA A 82 5.29 -12.98 13.72
C ALA A 82 4.02 -13.07 12.87
N ALA A 83 4.01 -12.46 11.67
CA ALA A 83 2.89 -12.56 10.74
C ALA A 83 2.65 -14.01 10.28
N LEU A 84 3.72 -14.72 9.93
CA LEU A 84 3.69 -16.13 9.51
C LEU A 84 3.18 -17.06 10.62
N GLN A 85 3.63 -16.86 11.87
CA GLN A 85 3.12 -17.59 13.03
C GLN A 85 1.65 -17.28 13.30
N GLY A 86 1.24 -16.01 13.18
CA GLY A 86 -0.16 -15.63 13.28
C GLY A 86 -1.04 -16.30 12.23
N LEU A 87 -0.53 -16.44 11.00
CA LEU A 87 -1.23 -17.14 9.92
C LEU A 87 -1.40 -18.62 10.26
N LEU A 88 -0.31 -19.29 10.68
CA LEU A 88 -0.36 -20.69 11.10
C LEU A 88 -1.34 -20.90 12.27
N ASN A 89 -1.30 -20.03 13.28
CA ASN A 89 -2.17 -20.13 14.45
C ASN A 89 -3.65 -19.88 14.09
N ARG A 90 -3.93 -18.94 13.20
CA ARG A 90 -5.31 -18.62 12.78
C ARG A 90 -5.91 -19.71 11.89
N THR A 91 -5.10 -20.27 11.00
CA THR A 91 -5.56 -21.26 10.01
C THR A 91 -5.51 -22.70 10.52
N GLY A 92 -4.69 -23.00 11.53
CA GLY A 92 -4.46 -24.36 12.00
C GLY A 92 -3.76 -25.25 10.96
N LEU A 93 -3.13 -24.66 9.94
CA LEU A 93 -2.46 -25.41 8.88
C LEU A 93 -1.27 -26.20 9.42
N SER A 94 -1.05 -27.38 8.85
CA SER A 94 0.19 -28.11 9.07
C SER A 94 1.37 -27.30 8.55
N LYS A 95 2.51 -27.40 9.25
CA LYS A 95 3.79 -26.77 8.86
C LYS A 95 4.34 -27.28 7.52
N ASP A 96 3.76 -28.37 7.01
CA ASP A 96 4.04 -29.01 5.73
C ASP A 96 2.96 -28.75 4.66
N ALA A 97 1.92 -27.97 4.97
CA ALA A 97 0.72 -27.84 4.13
C ALA A 97 0.88 -26.95 2.89
N VAL A 98 2.01 -26.25 2.75
CA VAL A 98 2.25 -25.33 1.63
C VAL A 98 3.50 -25.75 0.86
N ASP A 99 3.49 -25.50 -0.44
CA ASP A 99 4.57 -25.90 -1.35
C ASP A 99 5.62 -24.81 -1.49
N TYR A 100 5.24 -23.55 -1.25
CA TYR A 100 6.09 -22.40 -1.53
C TYR A 100 5.74 -21.21 -0.64
N ILE A 101 6.72 -20.35 -0.35
CA ILE A 101 6.52 -19.07 0.36
C ILE A 101 7.18 -17.92 -0.40
N VAL A 102 6.46 -16.81 -0.60
CA VAL A 102 6.99 -15.59 -1.24
C VAL A 102 6.69 -14.37 -0.39
N TYR A 103 7.70 -13.59 -0.04
CA TYR A 103 7.51 -12.36 0.75
C TYR A 103 8.12 -11.13 0.05
N GLY A 104 7.37 -10.04 0.07
CA GLY A 104 7.81 -8.74 -0.43
C GLY A 104 8.53 -7.90 0.63
N THR A 105 9.65 -7.26 0.27
CA THR A 105 10.32 -6.26 1.11
C THR A 105 11.15 -5.31 0.24
N VAL A 106 11.31 -4.04 0.64
CA VAL A 106 12.08 -3.05 -0.12
C VAL A 106 13.44 -2.82 0.52
N ILE A 107 13.46 -2.49 1.81
CA ILE A 107 14.71 -2.25 2.53
C ILE A 107 15.23 -3.59 3.03
N GLN A 108 16.25 -4.10 2.35
CA GLN A 108 16.84 -5.38 2.71
C GLN A 108 17.78 -5.27 3.92
N GLU A 109 17.55 -6.15 4.90
CA GLU A 109 18.52 -6.44 5.94
C GLU A 109 19.58 -7.41 5.41
N VAL A 110 20.85 -7.01 5.47
CA VAL A 110 21.96 -7.74 4.84
C VAL A 110 22.15 -9.13 5.45
N LYS A 111 21.89 -9.28 6.76
CA LYS A 111 21.97 -10.59 7.44
C LYS A 111 20.90 -11.56 6.96
N THR A 112 19.75 -11.06 6.50
CA THR A 112 18.60 -11.85 6.09
C THR A 112 18.22 -11.51 4.65
N SER A 113 19.17 -11.65 3.72
CA SER A 113 18.98 -11.33 2.29
C SER A 113 17.70 -11.95 1.72
N ASN A 114 17.43 -13.21 2.07
CA ASN A 114 16.14 -13.86 1.81
C ASN A 114 15.27 -13.84 3.06
N VAL A 115 14.68 -12.67 3.37
CA VAL A 115 13.80 -12.46 4.53
C VAL A 115 12.68 -13.50 4.60
N ALA A 116 12.10 -13.88 3.45
CA ALA A 116 11.07 -14.90 3.35
C ALA A 116 11.53 -16.24 3.94
N ARG A 117 12.74 -16.70 3.60
CA ARG A 117 13.28 -17.98 4.05
C ARG A 117 13.60 -17.98 5.53
N GLU A 118 14.28 -16.94 6.03
CA GLU A 118 14.65 -16.84 7.44
C GLU A 118 13.41 -16.73 8.33
N ALA A 119 12.42 -15.95 7.90
CA ALA A 119 11.15 -15.82 8.62
C ALA A 119 10.32 -17.11 8.59
N ALA A 120 10.29 -17.83 7.47
CA ALA A 120 9.57 -19.10 7.34
C ALA A 120 10.14 -20.17 8.28
N LEU A 121 11.47 -20.33 8.29
CA LEU A 121 12.16 -21.24 9.20
C LEU A 121 11.90 -20.87 10.66
N GLY A 122 12.03 -19.58 10.99
CA GLY A 122 11.75 -19.08 12.35
C GLY A 122 10.28 -19.24 12.77
N ALA A 123 9.34 -19.20 11.83
CA ALA A 123 7.92 -19.44 12.08
C ALA A 123 7.59 -20.93 12.27
N GLY A 124 8.51 -21.81 11.89
CA GLY A 124 8.40 -23.25 12.03
C GLY A 124 7.80 -23.95 10.82
N PHE A 125 7.78 -23.32 9.64
CA PHE A 125 7.49 -24.04 8.40
C PHE A 125 8.59 -25.08 8.12
N SER A 126 8.23 -26.12 7.38
CA SER A 126 9.12 -27.24 7.07
C SER A 126 10.34 -26.83 6.25
N ASP A 127 11.49 -27.46 6.52
CA ASP A 127 12.75 -27.18 5.81
C ASP A 127 12.64 -27.39 4.30
N LYS A 128 11.77 -28.31 3.89
CA LYS A 128 11.51 -28.68 2.49
C LYS A 128 10.83 -27.56 1.69
N ILE A 129 10.22 -26.58 2.35
CA ILE A 129 9.41 -25.54 1.69
C ILE A 129 10.32 -24.43 1.17
N PRO A 130 10.57 -24.34 -0.15
CA PRO A 130 11.35 -23.24 -0.69
C PRO A 130 10.67 -21.89 -0.44
N ALA A 131 11.49 -20.86 -0.27
CA ALA A 131 11.01 -19.50 -0.13
C ALA A 131 11.93 -18.52 -0.85
N HIS A 132 11.36 -17.48 -1.45
CA HIS A 132 12.13 -16.36 -1.97
C HIS A 132 11.54 -15.01 -1.60
N THR A 133 12.42 -14.02 -1.56
CA THR A 133 12.06 -12.64 -1.30
C THR A 133 11.97 -11.89 -2.62
N VAL A 134 10.94 -11.07 -2.78
CA VAL A 134 10.74 -10.26 -3.98
C VAL A 134 10.72 -8.77 -3.62
N THR A 135 11.21 -7.94 -4.52
CA THR A 135 11.26 -6.49 -4.34
C THR A 135 10.69 -5.81 -5.57
N MET A 136 9.64 -5.01 -5.37
CA MET A 136 9.00 -4.17 -6.37
C MET A 136 8.39 -2.94 -5.69
N ALA A 137 9.23 -2.15 -5.01
CA ALA A 137 8.84 -0.93 -4.29
C ALA A 137 7.60 -1.13 -3.39
N CYS A 138 6.70 -0.14 -3.32
CA CYS A 138 5.49 -0.19 -2.48
C CYS A 138 4.56 -1.37 -2.79
N ILE A 139 4.66 -1.97 -3.98
CA ILE A 139 3.84 -3.11 -4.41
C ILE A 139 4.55 -4.46 -4.25
N SER A 140 5.66 -4.53 -3.49
CA SER A 140 6.42 -5.77 -3.28
C SER A 140 5.54 -6.91 -2.74
N SER A 141 4.62 -6.63 -1.81
CA SER A 141 3.66 -7.62 -1.30
C SER A 141 2.65 -8.06 -2.36
N ASN A 142 2.20 -7.15 -3.22
CA ASN A 142 1.34 -7.49 -4.37
C ASN A 142 2.09 -8.35 -5.40
N GLN A 143 3.37 -8.06 -5.64
CA GLN A 143 4.20 -8.89 -6.50
C GLN A 143 4.40 -10.28 -5.88
N ALA A 144 4.55 -10.40 -4.56
CA ALA A 144 4.59 -11.70 -3.89
C ALA A 144 3.30 -12.51 -4.12
N MET A 145 2.13 -11.88 -3.96
CA MET A 145 0.85 -12.52 -4.26
C MET A 145 0.72 -12.88 -5.75
N THR A 146 1.18 -12.01 -6.65
CA THR A 146 1.15 -12.26 -8.10
C THR A 146 2.04 -13.44 -8.48
N THR A 147 3.25 -13.52 -7.92
CA THR A 147 4.15 -14.65 -8.11
C THR A 147 3.52 -15.95 -7.59
N ALA A 148 2.90 -15.92 -6.41
CA ALA A 148 2.19 -17.08 -5.85
C ALA A 148 1.03 -17.54 -6.73
N VAL A 149 0.17 -16.61 -7.18
CA VAL A 149 -0.91 -16.89 -8.13
C VAL A 149 -0.37 -17.47 -9.43
N GLY A 150 0.77 -16.97 -9.93
CA GLY A 150 1.45 -17.51 -11.11
C GLY A 150 1.87 -18.97 -10.94
N LEU A 151 2.50 -19.31 -9.80
CA LEU A 151 2.93 -20.67 -9.48
C LEU A 151 1.74 -21.65 -9.39
N ILE A 152 0.63 -21.21 -8.79
CA ILE A 152 -0.59 -22.00 -8.72
C ILE A 152 -1.25 -22.10 -10.10
N ALA A 153 -1.37 -21.02 -10.86
CA ALA A 153 -1.96 -21.07 -12.19
C ALA A 153 -1.17 -21.99 -13.15
N SER A 154 0.16 -22.04 -13.01
CA SER A 154 1.04 -22.88 -13.83
C SER A 154 1.07 -24.36 -13.43
N GLY A 155 0.41 -24.75 -12.34
CA GLY A 155 0.43 -26.15 -11.87
C GLY A 155 1.71 -26.57 -11.13
N GLN A 156 2.55 -25.60 -10.72
CA GLN A 156 3.81 -25.89 -10.01
C GLN A 156 3.60 -26.08 -8.51
N CYS A 157 2.58 -25.41 -7.96
CA CYS A 157 2.20 -25.50 -6.56
C CYS A 157 0.66 -25.55 -6.46
N ASP A 158 0.15 -26.09 -5.35
CA ASP A 158 -1.28 -26.09 -5.03
C ASP A 158 -1.58 -25.12 -3.88
N ALA A 159 -0.64 -24.94 -2.94
CA ALA A 159 -0.77 -24.00 -1.84
C ALA A 159 0.52 -23.16 -1.66
N VAL A 160 0.36 -21.84 -1.59
CA VAL A 160 1.47 -20.89 -1.45
C VAL A 160 1.12 -19.84 -0.41
N VAL A 161 2.06 -19.52 0.49
CA VAL A 161 1.93 -18.35 1.37
C VAL A 161 2.58 -17.15 0.69
N ALA A 162 1.81 -16.09 0.51
CA ALA A 162 2.30 -14.81 0.02
C ALA A 162 2.12 -13.72 1.06
N GLY A 163 3.07 -12.79 1.14
CA GLY A 163 2.97 -11.67 2.07
C GLY A 163 4.05 -10.62 1.84
N GLY A 164 4.33 -9.84 2.87
CA GLY A 164 5.42 -8.90 2.85
C GLY A 164 5.76 -8.39 4.24
N VAL A 165 6.92 -7.77 4.34
CA VAL A 165 7.39 -7.10 5.55
C VAL A 165 8.21 -5.87 5.18
N GLU A 166 8.11 -4.85 6.02
CA GLU A 166 8.96 -3.68 5.92
C GLU A 166 9.32 -3.21 7.32
N PHE A 167 10.55 -2.70 7.48
CA PHE A 167 11.06 -2.25 8.76
C PHE A 167 11.92 -1.01 8.61
N MET A 168 11.34 0.14 8.96
CA MET A 168 11.99 1.44 8.81
C MET A 168 12.67 1.94 10.10
N SER A 169 12.64 1.19 11.20
CA SER A 169 13.24 1.65 12.46
C SER A 169 14.75 1.42 12.52
N ASP A 170 15.27 0.47 11.73
CA ASP A 170 16.70 0.18 11.59
C ASP A 170 17.08 0.13 10.10
N VAL A 171 17.10 1.28 9.45
CA VAL A 171 17.49 1.36 8.03
C VAL A 171 19.01 1.34 7.94
N PRO A 172 19.62 0.48 7.11
CA PRO A 172 21.07 0.33 7.07
C PRO A 172 21.77 1.62 6.64
N ILE A 173 22.63 2.14 7.51
CA ILE A 173 23.49 3.30 7.22
C ILE A 173 24.74 2.80 6.51
N ARG A 174 25.07 3.41 5.36
CA ARG A 174 26.26 3.04 4.58
C ARG A 174 27.41 3.97 4.95
N HIS A 175 28.64 3.48 4.85
CA HIS A 175 29.81 4.36 4.75
C HIS A 175 30.08 4.75 3.30
N SER A 176 30.90 5.79 3.10
CA SER A 176 31.38 6.18 1.78
C SER A 176 31.88 4.99 0.96
N ARG A 177 31.68 5.02 -0.36
CA ARG A 177 32.15 3.96 -1.28
C ARG A 177 33.65 3.67 -1.12
N LYS A 178 34.46 4.72 -0.87
CA LYS A 178 35.91 4.59 -0.64
C LYS A 178 36.20 3.80 0.65
N MET A 179 35.52 4.12 1.75
CA MET A 179 35.67 3.39 3.02
C MET A 179 35.28 1.93 2.88
N ARG A 180 34.12 1.63 2.28
CA ARG A 180 33.66 0.25 2.07
C ARG A 180 34.67 -0.55 1.25
N LYS A 181 35.23 0.04 0.19
CA LYS A 181 36.29 -0.59 -0.62
C LYS A 181 37.53 -0.87 0.21
N THR A 182 38.01 0.09 0.99
CA THR A 182 39.18 -0.08 1.86
C THR A 182 38.96 -1.16 2.92
N MET A 183 37.80 -1.18 3.59
CA MET A 183 37.46 -2.21 4.58
C MET A 183 37.38 -3.62 3.97
N LEU A 184 36.78 -3.77 2.79
CA LEU A 184 36.75 -5.04 2.06
C LEU A 184 38.16 -5.48 1.62
N SER A 185 38.99 -4.54 1.16
CA SER A 185 40.40 -4.80 0.82
C SER A 185 41.23 -5.18 2.04
N LEU A 186 40.97 -4.57 3.22
CA LEU A 186 41.62 -4.91 4.48
C LEU A 186 41.32 -6.34 4.90
N ASN A 187 40.06 -6.78 4.79
CA ASN A 187 39.67 -8.16 5.08
C ASN A 187 40.39 -9.18 4.17
N LYS A 188 40.68 -8.80 2.91
CA LYS A 188 41.43 -9.62 1.95
C LYS A 188 42.96 -9.57 2.12
N ALA A 189 43.50 -8.57 2.83
CA ALA A 189 44.95 -8.37 2.93
C ALA A 189 45.60 -9.45 3.82
N LYS A 190 46.59 -10.15 3.26
CA LYS A 190 47.28 -11.27 3.91
C LYS A 190 48.51 -10.84 4.72
N THR A 191 49.16 -9.74 4.34
CA THR A 191 50.39 -9.27 5.00
C THR A 191 50.16 -8.03 5.86
N MET A 192 50.97 -7.88 6.91
CA MET A 192 50.89 -6.72 7.80
C MET A 192 51.19 -5.40 7.09
N GLY A 193 52.15 -5.40 6.16
CA GLY A 193 52.48 -4.19 5.36
C GLY A 193 51.31 -3.73 4.48
N GLN A 194 50.60 -4.66 3.84
CA GLN A 194 49.40 -4.33 3.06
C GLN A 194 48.28 -3.77 3.95
N ARG A 195 48.08 -4.35 5.15
CA ARG A 195 47.11 -3.85 6.11
C ARG A 195 47.44 -2.44 6.57
N LEU A 196 48.70 -2.17 6.91
CA LEU A 196 49.14 -0.85 7.37
C LEU A 196 49.00 0.22 6.27
N ALA A 197 49.36 -0.12 5.02
CA ALA A 197 49.17 0.77 3.87
C ALA A 197 47.69 1.10 3.62
N LEU A 198 46.80 0.12 3.75
CA LEU A 198 45.36 0.32 3.61
C LEU A 198 44.77 1.14 4.76
N LEU A 199 45.22 0.92 6.00
CA LEU A 199 44.84 1.76 7.15
C LEU A 199 45.30 3.21 6.95
N GLY A 200 46.52 3.42 6.44
CA GLY A 200 47.04 4.75 6.10
C GLY A 200 46.27 5.45 4.96
N SER A 201 45.49 4.71 4.16
CA SER A 201 44.62 5.27 3.12
C SER A 201 43.26 5.77 3.63
N ILE A 202 42.91 5.45 4.88
CA ILE A 202 41.66 5.90 5.51
C ILE A 202 41.82 7.38 5.88
N ARG A 203 40.95 8.23 5.32
CA ARG A 203 40.88 9.66 5.64
C ARG A 203 39.61 9.95 6.43
N LEU A 204 39.63 11.01 7.24
CA LEU A 204 38.47 11.43 8.02
C LEU A 204 37.23 11.68 7.14
N SER A 205 37.42 12.20 5.92
CA SER A 205 36.33 12.40 4.94
C SER A 205 35.67 11.09 4.47
N HIS A 206 36.35 9.95 4.57
CA HIS A 206 35.80 8.64 4.20
C HIS A 206 34.85 8.09 5.28
N LEU A 207 34.91 8.59 6.52
CA LEU A 207 34.05 8.19 7.64
C LEU A 207 32.66 8.83 7.60
N SER A 208 32.39 9.72 6.63
CA SER A 208 31.06 10.32 6.45
C SER A 208 29.99 9.23 6.22
N PRO A 209 28.90 9.25 7.01
CA PRO A 209 27.78 8.34 6.79
C PRO A 209 26.99 8.75 5.55
N GLU A 210 26.69 7.78 4.70
CA GLU A 210 25.73 7.86 3.61
C GLU A 210 24.39 7.36 4.17
N LEU A 211 23.54 8.29 4.61
CA LEU A 211 22.19 7.96 5.05
C LEU A 211 21.34 7.52 3.84
N PRO A 212 20.48 6.51 4.01
CA PRO A 212 19.55 6.09 2.97
C PRO A 212 18.62 7.26 2.64
N ALA A 213 18.66 7.71 1.39
CA ALA A 213 17.76 8.76 0.92
C ALA A 213 16.37 8.17 0.66
N VAL A 214 15.31 8.83 1.14
CA VAL A 214 13.91 8.54 0.75
C VAL A 214 13.60 9.14 -0.64
N ALA A 215 14.64 9.47 -1.41
CA ALA A 215 14.56 9.93 -2.78
C ALA A 215 14.80 8.75 -3.71
N GLU A 216 14.01 8.70 -4.77
CA GLU A 216 14.20 7.74 -5.85
C GLU A 216 15.58 7.97 -6.48
N PHE A 217 16.37 6.91 -6.60
CA PHE A 217 17.76 7.03 -7.08
C PHE A 217 17.82 7.55 -8.51
N SER A 218 16.87 7.12 -9.35
CA SER A 218 16.85 7.46 -10.78
C SER A 218 16.44 8.91 -11.06
N THR A 219 15.54 9.49 -10.26
CA THR A 219 15.02 10.85 -10.46
C THR A 219 15.57 11.87 -9.46
N SER A 220 16.20 11.41 -8.38
CA SER A 220 16.57 12.21 -7.21
C SER A 220 15.38 12.95 -6.57
N GLU A 221 14.15 12.53 -6.87
CA GLU A 221 12.92 13.11 -6.36
C GLU A 221 12.42 12.33 -5.15
N THR A 222 11.97 13.02 -4.11
CA THR A 222 11.32 12.37 -2.96
C THR A 222 9.89 12.02 -3.31
N MET A 223 9.36 10.95 -2.70
CA MET A 223 7.97 10.54 -2.93
C MET A 223 6.96 11.66 -2.61
N GLY A 224 7.24 12.47 -1.58
CA GLY A 224 6.41 13.61 -1.19
C GLY A 224 6.41 14.73 -2.24
N HIS A 225 7.58 15.10 -2.79
CA HIS A 225 7.64 16.11 -3.86
C HIS A 225 6.93 15.66 -5.13
N SER A 226 7.07 14.38 -5.49
CA SER A 226 6.35 13.82 -6.63
C SER A 226 4.84 13.87 -6.43
N ALA A 227 4.36 13.56 -5.22
CA ALA A 227 2.94 13.67 -4.86
C ALA A 227 2.42 15.11 -4.92
N ASP A 228 3.18 16.09 -4.41
CA ASP A 228 2.79 17.51 -4.43
C ASP A 228 2.73 18.07 -5.86
N ARG A 229 3.73 17.75 -6.69
CA ARG A 229 3.74 18.09 -8.11
C ARG A 229 2.55 17.45 -8.85
N LEU A 230 2.24 16.19 -8.55
CA LEU A 230 1.10 15.49 -9.14
C LEU A 230 -0.22 16.15 -8.72
N ALA A 231 -0.39 16.47 -7.45
CA ALA A 231 -1.57 17.18 -6.94
C ALA A 231 -1.77 18.51 -7.67
N ALA A 232 -0.70 19.32 -7.80
CA ALA A 232 -0.74 20.58 -8.54
C ALA A 232 -1.10 20.39 -10.03
N ALA A 233 -0.54 19.36 -10.69
CA ALA A 233 -0.81 19.08 -12.10
C ALA A 233 -2.27 18.71 -12.38
N PHE A 234 -2.96 18.11 -11.41
CA PHE A 234 -4.38 17.76 -11.51
C PHE A 234 -5.31 18.77 -10.83
N GLY A 235 -4.78 19.88 -10.32
CA GLY A 235 -5.57 20.92 -9.65
C GLY A 235 -6.16 20.50 -8.30
N VAL A 236 -5.57 19.52 -7.62
CA VAL A 236 -6.03 19.05 -6.30
C VAL A 236 -5.58 20.04 -5.23
N THR A 237 -6.55 20.70 -4.61
CA THR A 237 -6.31 21.73 -3.60
C THR A 237 -5.81 21.13 -2.29
N ARG A 238 -5.14 21.96 -1.48
CA ARG A 238 -4.74 21.58 -0.12
C ARG A 238 -5.94 21.17 0.73
N GLN A 239 -7.06 21.89 0.59
CA GLN A 239 -8.29 21.60 1.32
C GLN A 239 -8.80 20.19 1.03
N GLU A 240 -8.86 19.79 -0.24
CA GLU A 240 -9.30 18.43 -0.63
C GLU A 240 -8.38 17.33 -0.07
N GLN A 241 -7.07 17.58 -0.04
CA GLN A 241 -6.11 16.65 0.56
C GLN A 241 -6.33 16.49 2.07
N ASP A 242 -6.50 17.59 2.79
CA ASP A 242 -6.72 17.59 4.24
C ASP A 242 -8.08 16.95 4.60
N GLU A 243 -9.14 17.19 3.81
CA GLU A 243 -10.44 16.53 3.95
C GLU A 243 -10.32 15.01 3.81
N PHE A 244 -9.58 14.54 2.79
CA PHE A 244 -9.36 13.11 2.59
C PHE A 244 -8.53 12.49 3.73
N ALA A 245 -7.48 13.17 4.18
CA ALA A 245 -6.64 12.72 5.29
C ALA A 245 -7.44 12.59 6.59
N LEU A 246 -8.26 13.59 6.92
CA LEU A 246 -9.14 13.56 8.10
C LEU A 246 -10.17 12.43 8.00
N ARG A 247 -10.79 12.26 6.82
CA ARG A 247 -11.73 11.17 6.57
C ARG A 247 -11.08 9.81 6.79
N SER A 248 -9.87 9.60 6.24
CA SER A 248 -9.13 8.33 6.37
C SER A 248 -8.85 8.00 7.83
N HIS A 249 -8.29 8.94 8.61
CA HIS A 249 -8.03 8.71 10.04
C HIS A 249 -9.31 8.47 10.85
N SER A 250 -10.40 9.18 10.55
CA SER A 250 -11.68 9.03 11.25
C SER A 250 -12.33 7.68 10.95
N LEU A 251 -12.33 7.25 9.68
CA LEU A 251 -12.86 5.96 9.27
C LEU A 251 -12.01 4.80 9.78
N ALA A 252 -10.68 4.92 9.78
CA ALA A 252 -9.79 3.92 10.35
C ALA A 252 -10.03 3.75 11.86
N LYS A 253 -10.20 4.86 12.59
CA LYS A 253 -10.56 4.82 14.01
C LYS A 253 -11.89 4.13 14.24
N LYS A 254 -12.92 4.50 13.47
CA LYS A 254 -14.24 3.87 13.53
C LYS A 254 -14.14 2.36 13.28
N ALA A 255 -13.46 1.94 12.21
CA ALA A 255 -13.28 0.53 11.87
C ALA A 255 -12.52 -0.24 12.98
N GLN A 256 -11.53 0.39 13.61
CA GLN A 256 -10.80 -0.18 14.73
C GLN A 256 -11.67 -0.31 15.99
N ASP A 257 -12.47 0.71 16.31
CA ASP A 257 -13.37 0.72 17.46
C ASP A 257 -14.55 -0.27 17.27
N GLU A 258 -15.01 -0.46 16.02
CA GLU A 258 -16.03 -1.44 15.62
C GLU A 258 -15.48 -2.87 15.41
N GLY A 259 -14.16 -3.08 15.50
CA GLY A 259 -13.54 -4.40 15.34
C GLY A 259 -13.54 -4.95 13.91
N LEU A 260 -13.68 -4.09 12.89
CA LEU A 260 -13.69 -4.47 11.47
C LEU A 260 -12.28 -4.83 10.92
N LEU A 261 -11.22 -4.49 11.65
CA LEU A 261 -9.83 -4.81 11.30
C LEU A 261 -9.48 -6.25 11.70
N SER A 262 -10.20 -7.22 11.13
CA SER A 262 -10.06 -8.65 11.45
C SER A 262 -8.71 -9.24 11.03
N ASP A 263 -8.03 -8.60 10.08
CA ASP A 263 -6.71 -8.97 9.58
C ASP A 263 -5.59 -8.79 10.63
N VAL A 264 -5.79 -7.98 11.66
CA VAL A 264 -4.78 -7.72 12.69
C VAL A 264 -4.66 -8.89 13.66
N ILE A 265 -3.43 -9.38 13.86
CA ILE A 265 -3.09 -10.31 14.94
C ILE A 265 -2.47 -9.55 16.12
N SER A 266 -2.72 -10.01 17.34
CA SER A 266 -1.96 -9.52 18.50
C SER A 266 -0.53 -10.05 18.44
N PHE A 267 0.45 -9.19 18.68
CA PHE A 267 1.87 -9.56 18.69
C PHE A 267 2.52 -9.16 20.02
N LYS A 268 3.04 -10.16 20.74
CA LYS A 268 3.84 -9.94 21.95
C LYS A 268 5.27 -9.59 21.54
N VAL A 269 5.62 -8.32 21.65
CA VAL A 269 6.98 -7.85 21.36
C VAL A 269 7.90 -8.27 22.52
N PRO A 270 9.05 -8.93 22.25
CA PRO A 270 10.04 -9.24 23.27
C PRO A 270 10.43 -8.00 24.08
N GLY A 271 10.39 -8.10 25.41
CA GLY A 271 10.73 -7.00 26.32
C GLY A 271 9.73 -5.83 26.38
N LYS A 272 8.60 -5.89 25.65
CA LYS A 272 7.56 -4.85 25.63
C LYS A 272 6.17 -5.44 25.79
N ASP A 273 5.15 -4.59 25.85
CA ASP A 273 3.74 -5.02 25.92
C ASP A 273 3.24 -5.64 24.61
N THR A 274 2.15 -6.39 24.72
CA THR A 274 1.46 -6.92 23.54
C THR A 274 0.81 -5.78 22.77
N VAL A 275 1.09 -5.71 21.48
CA VAL A 275 0.43 -4.77 20.57
C VAL A 275 -0.68 -5.48 19.81
N SER A 276 -1.87 -4.89 19.82
CA SER A 276 -3.08 -5.41 19.15
C SER A 276 -3.75 -4.39 18.24
N LYS A 277 -3.18 -3.18 18.16
CA LYS A 277 -3.77 -2.01 17.52
C LYS A 277 -2.72 -1.25 16.74
N ASP A 278 -3.11 -0.75 15.57
CA ASP A 278 -2.31 0.20 14.79
C ASP A 278 -2.19 1.52 15.59
N ASN A 279 -1.04 2.21 15.48
CA ASN A 279 -0.79 3.47 16.20
C ASN A 279 -0.71 4.70 15.27
N GLY A 280 -0.86 4.50 13.96
CA GLY A 280 -0.93 5.60 12.98
C GLY A 280 -2.29 6.30 12.92
N ILE A 281 -3.30 5.81 13.64
CA ILE A 281 -4.67 6.33 13.62
C ILE A 281 -4.77 7.55 14.56
N ARG A 282 -4.75 8.75 13.97
CA ARG A 282 -4.74 10.03 14.69
C ARG A 282 -5.73 11.03 14.07
N PRO A 283 -7.04 10.88 14.30
CA PRO A 283 -7.99 11.89 13.87
C PRO A 283 -7.65 13.22 14.54
N SER A 284 -7.54 14.27 13.74
CA SER A 284 -7.29 15.63 14.20
C SER A 284 -8.55 16.49 14.00
N SER A 285 -8.59 17.67 14.61
CA SER A 285 -9.63 18.65 14.36
C SER A 285 -9.33 19.45 13.10
N TRP A 286 -10.35 19.80 12.30
CA TRP A 286 -10.23 20.66 11.11
C TRP A 286 -9.40 21.93 11.38
N ASN A 287 -9.66 22.60 12.51
CA ASN A 287 -9.01 23.86 12.91
C ASN A 287 -7.51 23.77 13.23
N ARG A 288 -6.89 22.59 13.14
CA ARG A 288 -5.47 22.39 13.49
C ARG A 288 -4.53 22.50 12.29
N TRP A 289 -5.06 22.58 11.07
CA TRP A 289 -4.28 22.67 9.84
C TRP A 289 -4.25 24.15 9.40
N PRO A 290 -3.08 24.80 9.37
CA PRO A 290 -3.00 26.19 8.91
C PRO A 290 -3.35 26.24 7.41
N ASN A 291 -4.20 27.22 7.07
CA ASN A 291 -4.53 27.61 5.70
C ASN A 291 -3.28 27.95 4.89
#